data_AF-A0A2J7TH75-F1
#
_entry.id   AF-A0A2J7TH75-F1
#
_cell.length_a   1.000
_cell.length_b   1.000
_cell.length_c   1.000
_cell.angle_alpha   90.00
_cell.angle_beta   90.00
_cell.angle_gamma   90.00
#
_symmetry.space_group_name_H-M   'P 1'
#
loop_
_entity.id
_entity.type
_entity.pdbx_description
1 polymer ?
#
loop_
_entity_poly.entity_id
_entity_poly.type
_entity_poly.pdbx_seq_one_letter_code
_entity_poly.pdbx_strand_id
1 'polypeptide(L)'
;MKAKNKPQARAALGAAFACALALAAPMPKAAANDSSVELAVGGVTFAQSPDVSMEEETLTITPETVTVNYRFLNQTQAPVTLNVGFPLPDLDLSDQDSAYAIPGADPVNFVDFKTRIDGKPIKFDVVQRAKMGARDVTAAVRASGLPIALIGADTQQKIAAITPEARAALIDSGLLIPAGTSETGETLYGPAWTATTAFTRKQIFPPGSSVNVEHRYRTSLGASQDTALRKALRDADGMGATVERYRKDYCLPDDFFRGLDKIAGSEPTNTARLQERRIAYVLKTGANWSGPIKNFHLIVDKGKSDRLVSFCFDNVKKISPTAFEAKLENFTPAQDLKILLIGKY
;
A
#
# COMPACT_ATOMS: atom_id res chain seq x y z
N MET A 1 64.26 36.40 37.99
CA MET A 1 65.06 36.55 36.73
C MET A 1 64.17 36.04 35.60
N LYS A 2 63.58 36.93 34.77
CA LYS A 2 63.99 37.24 33.38
C LYS A 2 64.45 35.96 32.64
N ALA A 3 63.80 35.50 31.57
CA ALA A 3 63.62 36.27 30.35
C ALA A 3 62.36 35.90 29.54
N LYS A 4 61.89 36.91 28.82
CA LYS A 4 60.88 36.88 27.77
C LYS A 4 61.46 36.25 26.51
N ASN A 5 60.64 35.52 25.75
CA ASN A 5 60.65 35.59 24.29
C ASN A 5 59.24 35.36 23.74
N LYS A 6 58.84 36.20 22.79
CA LYS A 6 57.54 36.28 22.10
C LYS A 6 57.80 36.03 20.60
N PRO A 7 56.77 35.91 19.74
CA PRO A 7 56.09 34.66 19.39
C PRO A 7 56.34 34.25 17.92
N GLN A 8 56.09 32.99 17.56
CA GLN A 8 55.93 32.57 16.17
C GLN A 8 54.44 32.40 15.85
N ALA A 9 53.98 33.16 14.86
CA ALA A 9 52.65 33.08 14.30
C ALA A 9 52.44 31.75 13.56
N ARG A 10 51.37 31.04 13.89
CA ARG A 10 50.79 30.01 13.03
C ARG A 10 49.30 30.28 12.90
N ALA A 11 48.88 30.52 11.67
CA ALA A 11 47.50 30.69 11.26
C ALA A 11 46.69 29.44 11.63
N ALA A 12 45.59 29.63 12.36
CA ALA A 12 44.56 28.63 12.54
C ALA A 12 43.32 29.14 11.79
N LEU A 13 43.05 28.48 10.66
CA LEU A 13 41.83 28.61 9.87
C LEU A 13 40.61 28.38 10.77
N GLY A 14 39.67 29.32 10.75
CA GLY A 14 38.37 29.16 11.39
C GLY A 14 37.56 28.06 10.70
N ALA A 15 37.18 27.03 11.44
CA ALA A 15 36.18 26.07 11.02
C ALA A 15 34.79 26.66 11.30
N ALA A 16 34.15 27.20 10.26
CA ALA A 16 32.75 27.57 10.30
C ALA A 16 31.90 26.29 10.31
N PHE A 17 31.19 26.05 11.40
CA PHE A 17 30.20 24.99 11.54
C PHE A 17 28.96 25.37 10.71
N ALA A 18 28.91 24.92 9.45
CA ALA A 18 27.70 25.02 8.64
C ALA A 18 26.73 23.92 9.09
N CYS A 19 25.74 24.30 9.89
CA CYS A 19 24.58 23.48 10.21
C CYS A 19 23.80 23.19 8.91
N ALA A 20 24.03 22.03 8.31
CA ALA A 20 23.20 21.54 7.21
C ALA A 20 21.82 21.17 7.78
N LEU A 21 20.82 22.02 7.56
CA LEU A 21 19.42 21.64 7.72
C LEU A 21 19.14 20.49 6.75
N ALA A 22 18.94 19.29 7.29
CA ALA A 22 18.36 18.17 6.55
C ALA A 22 16.92 18.56 6.17
N LEU A 23 16.73 18.96 4.91
CA LEU A 23 15.42 19.06 4.29
C LEU A 23 14.81 17.65 4.31
N ALA A 24 13.84 17.43 5.19
CA ALA A 24 12.99 16.25 5.17
C ALA A 24 12.27 16.20 3.82
N ALA A 25 12.75 15.36 2.91
CA ALA A 25 12.06 15.09 1.67
C ALA A 25 10.72 14.42 1.98
N PRO A 26 9.59 14.91 1.43
CA PRO A 26 8.31 14.21 1.59
C PRO A 26 8.39 12.85 0.90
N MET A 27 8.15 11.78 1.65
CA MET A 27 8.00 10.44 1.08
C MET A 27 6.81 10.41 0.11
N PRO A 28 6.92 9.75 -1.06
CA PRO A 28 5.78 9.58 -1.96
C PRO A 28 4.70 8.74 -1.27
N LYS A 29 3.46 9.24 -1.29
CA LYS A 29 2.28 8.53 -0.77
C LYS A 29 1.76 7.61 -1.87
N ALA A 30 1.86 6.31 -1.65
CA ALA A 30 1.11 5.27 -2.37
C ALA A 30 -0.40 5.52 -2.26
N ALA A 31 -1.19 5.09 -3.25
CA ALA A 31 -2.60 5.47 -3.46
C ALA A 31 -3.48 4.24 -3.73
N ALA A 32 -4.75 4.23 -3.29
CA ALA A 32 -5.72 3.15 -3.57
C ALA A 32 -7.19 3.62 -3.57
N ASN A 33 -7.51 4.73 -4.26
CA ASN A 33 -8.89 5.15 -4.56
C ASN A 33 -8.95 5.75 -5.96
N ASP A 34 -10.12 5.70 -6.60
CA ASP A 34 -10.31 6.31 -7.92
C ASP A 34 -10.02 7.81 -7.83
N SER A 35 -9.38 8.36 -8.86
CA SER A 35 -9.05 9.78 -8.96
C SER A 35 -8.99 10.19 -10.42
N SER A 36 -9.29 11.47 -10.72
CA SER A 36 -8.90 12.11 -11.97
C SER A 36 -7.40 11.92 -12.16
N VAL A 37 -6.92 11.63 -13.38
CA VAL A 37 -5.50 11.48 -13.64
C VAL A 37 -5.04 12.11 -14.94
N GLU A 38 -3.85 12.71 -14.92
CA GLU A 38 -3.05 13.00 -16.10
C GLU A 38 -2.01 11.89 -16.27
N LEU A 39 -1.75 11.52 -17.52
CA LEU A 39 -0.67 10.60 -17.85
C LEU A 39 0.61 11.42 -18.03
N ALA A 40 1.40 11.53 -16.96
CA ALA A 40 2.69 12.21 -16.99
C ALA A 40 3.82 11.22 -17.31
N VAL A 41 4.96 11.77 -17.74
CA VAL A 41 6.16 10.98 -18.06
C VAL A 41 6.65 10.13 -16.88
N GLY A 42 6.31 10.50 -15.63
CA GLY A 42 6.67 9.80 -14.39
C GLY A 42 5.60 8.88 -13.78
N GLY A 43 4.51 8.59 -14.50
CA GLY A 43 3.40 7.75 -14.03
C GLY A 43 2.05 8.49 -14.04
N VAL A 44 1.11 7.98 -13.28
CA VAL A 44 -0.21 8.58 -13.12
C VAL A 44 -0.11 9.75 -12.13
N THR A 45 -0.43 10.96 -12.58
CA THR A 45 -0.54 12.15 -11.72
C THR A 45 -2.00 12.44 -11.46
N PHE A 46 -2.43 12.50 -10.20
CA PHE A 46 -3.82 12.77 -9.89
C PHE A 46 -4.18 14.21 -10.22
N ALA A 47 -5.11 14.42 -11.15
CA ALA A 47 -5.65 15.72 -11.47
C ALA A 47 -6.84 16.02 -10.54
N GLN A 48 -7.11 17.29 -10.29
CA GLN A 48 -8.38 17.69 -9.67
C GLN A 48 -9.34 18.09 -10.79
N SER A 49 -10.54 17.51 -10.80
CA SER A 49 -11.62 18.00 -11.64
C SER A 49 -12.61 18.76 -10.76
N PRO A 50 -12.76 20.09 -10.92
CA PRO A 50 -13.78 20.83 -10.18
C PRO A 50 -15.20 20.47 -10.64
N ASP A 51 -15.34 19.93 -11.86
CA ASP A 51 -16.60 19.69 -12.55
C ASP A 51 -17.31 18.39 -12.14
N VAL A 52 -16.56 17.45 -11.54
CA VAL A 52 -17.08 16.14 -11.14
C VAL A 52 -16.87 15.93 -9.64
N SER A 53 -17.98 15.76 -8.91
CA SER A 53 -17.96 15.47 -7.48
C SER A 53 -18.14 13.98 -7.19
N MET A 54 -17.53 13.50 -6.11
CA MET A 54 -17.81 12.19 -5.52
C MET A 54 -18.98 12.31 -4.53
N GLU A 55 -20.16 11.89 -4.97
CA GLU A 55 -21.39 11.95 -4.17
C GLU A 55 -21.48 10.83 -3.13
N GLU A 56 -20.89 9.67 -3.46
CA GLU A 56 -20.96 8.48 -2.63
C GLU A 56 -19.75 7.58 -2.85
N GLU A 57 -19.25 7.00 -1.77
CA GLU A 57 -18.31 5.89 -1.79
C GLU A 57 -18.75 4.83 -0.79
N THR A 58 -18.98 3.60 -1.28
CA THR A 58 -19.17 2.42 -0.44
C THR A 58 -17.98 1.48 -0.61
N LEU A 59 -17.17 1.39 0.44
CA LEU A 59 -15.98 0.53 0.51
C LEU A 59 -16.28 -0.71 1.35
N THR A 60 -16.22 -1.89 0.72
CA THR A 60 -16.37 -3.18 1.39
C THR A 60 -15.07 -3.95 1.35
N ILE A 61 -14.55 -4.34 2.51
CA ILE A 61 -13.30 -5.10 2.65
C ILE A 61 -13.57 -6.43 3.34
N THR A 62 -13.15 -7.52 2.70
CA THR A 62 -13.10 -8.87 3.26
C THR A 62 -11.68 -9.45 3.15
N PRO A 63 -11.37 -10.58 3.83
CA PRO A 63 -10.10 -11.27 3.64
C PRO A 63 -9.83 -11.70 2.19
N GLU A 64 -10.87 -11.90 1.39
CA GLU A 64 -10.78 -12.43 0.03
C GLU A 64 -10.89 -11.35 -1.05
N THR A 65 -11.70 -10.32 -0.83
CA THR A 65 -12.02 -9.31 -1.86
C THR A 65 -12.18 -7.93 -1.25
N VAL A 66 -11.74 -6.92 -2.00
CA VAL A 66 -12.12 -5.53 -1.79
C VAL A 66 -13.05 -5.10 -2.93
N THR A 67 -14.15 -4.46 -2.57
CA THR A 67 -15.11 -3.86 -3.51
C THR A 67 -15.28 -2.40 -3.16
N VAL A 68 -15.22 -1.52 -4.17
CA VAL A 68 -15.46 -0.09 -4.00
C VAL A 68 -16.52 0.34 -4.99
N ASN A 69 -17.59 0.97 -4.51
CA ASN A 69 -18.64 1.52 -5.34
C ASN A 69 -18.65 3.03 -5.18
N TYR A 70 -18.49 3.75 -6.29
CA TYR A 70 -18.56 5.20 -6.33
C TYR A 70 -19.80 5.65 -7.09
N ARG A 71 -20.35 6.80 -6.66
CA ARG A 71 -21.30 7.57 -7.45
C ARG A 71 -20.71 8.95 -7.70
N PHE A 72 -20.39 9.23 -8.95
CA PHE A 72 -19.86 10.51 -9.38
C PHE A 72 -20.95 11.34 -10.04
N LEU A 73 -20.95 12.66 -9.86
CA LEU A 73 -21.89 13.58 -10.50
C LEU A 73 -21.12 14.62 -11.32
N ASN A 74 -21.44 14.75 -12.60
CA ASN A 74 -21.05 15.93 -13.37
C ASN A 74 -21.94 17.11 -12.99
N GLN A 75 -21.33 18.15 -12.45
CA GLN A 75 -22.01 19.36 -11.97
C GLN A 75 -22.27 20.38 -13.07
N THR A 76 -21.75 20.15 -14.28
CA THR A 76 -21.84 21.08 -15.40
C THR A 76 -22.98 20.71 -16.36
N GLN A 77 -23.31 21.65 -17.25
CA GLN A 77 -24.28 21.47 -18.33
C GLN A 77 -23.65 20.91 -19.62
N ALA A 78 -22.35 20.61 -19.61
CA ALA A 78 -21.62 20.05 -20.73
C ALA A 78 -21.06 18.66 -20.37
N PRO A 79 -20.85 17.76 -21.34
CA PRO A 79 -20.21 16.48 -21.04
C PRO A 79 -18.76 16.73 -20.62
N VAL A 80 -18.34 16.09 -19.53
CA VAL A 80 -16.96 16.15 -19.03
C VAL A 80 -16.29 14.83 -19.35
N THR A 81 -15.08 14.89 -19.93
CA THR A 81 -14.29 13.70 -20.25
C THR A 81 -12.99 13.74 -19.47
N LEU A 82 -12.76 12.73 -18.63
CA LEU A 82 -11.57 12.61 -17.79
C LEU A 82 -10.84 11.30 -18.09
N ASN A 83 -9.53 11.29 -17.90
CA ASN A 83 -8.84 10.04 -17.61
C ASN A 83 -8.96 9.79 -16.11
N VAL A 84 -9.38 8.59 -15.73
CA VAL A 84 -9.55 8.16 -14.34
C VAL A 84 -8.57 7.04 -14.09
N GLY A 85 -7.89 7.06 -12.94
CA GLY A 85 -6.95 6.04 -12.54
C GLY A 85 -7.24 5.51 -11.14
N PHE A 86 -7.18 4.18 -11.02
CA PHE A 86 -7.14 3.45 -9.77
C PHE A 86 -5.70 2.97 -9.52
N PRO A 87 -4.90 3.70 -8.74
CA PRO A 87 -3.55 3.31 -8.37
C PRO A 87 -3.58 2.14 -7.38
N LEU A 88 -2.53 1.33 -7.41
CA LEU A 88 -2.21 0.39 -6.34
C LEU A 88 -1.08 0.95 -5.48
N PRO A 89 -0.91 0.44 -4.25
CA PRO A 89 0.26 0.77 -3.46
C PRO A 89 1.57 0.42 -4.15
N ASP A 90 2.57 1.26 -3.95
CA ASP A 90 3.93 1.03 -4.44
C ASP A 90 4.50 -0.26 -3.85
N LEU A 91 5.12 -1.06 -4.69
CA LEU A 91 5.85 -2.26 -4.29
C LEU A 91 7.33 -1.93 -4.31
N ASP A 92 7.94 -1.72 -3.14
CA ASP A 92 9.38 -1.56 -3.02
C ASP A 92 10.04 -2.94 -3.16
N LEU A 93 10.42 -3.29 -4.38
CA LEU A 93 11.04 -4.58 -4.65
C LEU A 93 12.52 -4.60 -4.25
N SER A 94 13.10 -3.45 -3.86
CA SER A 94 14.49 -3.38 -3.42
C SER A 94 14.71 -3.96 -2.02
N ASP A 95 13.69 -3.89 -1.17
CA ASP A 95 13.68 -4.55 0.13
C ASP A 95 13.35 -6.04 -0.03
N GLN A 96 14.39 -6.87 -0.03
CA GLN A 96 14.24 -8.33 -0.20
C GLN A 96 13.57 -9.01 1.01
N ASP A 97 13.51 -8.33 2.16
CA ASP A 97 12.84 -8.83 3.37
C ASP A 97 11.35 -8.43 3.40
N SER A 98 10.92 -7.53 2.51
CA SER A 98 9.51 -7.11 2.41
C SER A 98 8.63 -8.23 1.82
N ALA A 99 7.93 -8.93 2.70
CA ALA A 99 6.97 -9.97 2.33
C ALA A 99 5.60 -9.38 1.93
N TYR A 100 5.47 -8.95 0.67
CA TYR A 100 4.18 -8.55 0.12
C TYR A 100 3.24 -9.74 -0.09
N ALA A 101 2.00 -9.65 0.40
CA ALA A 101 0.97 -10.64 0.14
C ALA A 101 0.30 -10.42 -1.22
N ILE A 102 0.98 -10.80 -2.30
CA ILE A 102 0.46 -10.67 -3.66
C ILE A 102 -0.52 -11.81 -3.96
N PRO A 103 -1.79 -11.54 -4.31
CA PRO A 103 -2.79 -12.60 -4.47
C PRO A 103 -2.75 -13.31 -5.85
N GLY A 104 -2.20 -12.68 -6.89
CA GLY A 104 -2.16 -13.20 -8.26
C GLY A 104 -0.76 -13.33 -8.83
N ALA A 105 -0.60 -14.21 -9.83
CA ALA A 105 0.68 -14.46 -10.52
C ALA A 105 0.88 -13.64 -11.80
N ASP A 106 -0.17 -13.00 -12.32
CA ASP A 106 -0.07 -12.12 -13.49
C ASP A 106 0.70 -10.85 -13.10
N PRO A 107 1.89 -10.58 -13.67
CA PRO A 107 2.68 -9.41 -13.29
C PRO A 107 2.03 -8.08 -13.71
N VAL A 108 1.04 -8.08 -14.59
CA VAL A 108 0.32 -6.87 -15.03
C VAL A 108 -0.89 -6.60 -14.15
N ASN A 109 -1.72 -7.61 -13.88
CA ASN A 109 -2.89 -7.52 -13.02
C ASN A 109 -2.84 -8.50 -11.83
N PHE A 110 -1.83 -8.33 -10.98
CA PHE A 110 -1.55 -9.23 -9.85
C PHE A 110 -2.58 -9.19 -8.71
N VAL A 111 -3.61 -8.33 -8.81
CA VAL A 111 -4.74 -8.27 -7.87
C VAL A 111 -6.07 -8.74 -8.48
N ASP A 112 -6.09 -9.18 -9.75
CA ASP A 112 -7.33 -9.52 -10.48
C ASP A 112 -8.35 -8.36 -10.46
N PHE A 113 -7.88 -7.13 -10.70
CA PHE A 113 -8.70 -5.93 -10.76
C PHE A 113 -9.72 -6.03 -11.89
N LYS A 114 -10.96 -5.69 -11.56
CA LYS A 114 -12.12 -5.60 -12.44
C LYS A 114 -12.87 -4.32 -12.15
N THR A 115 -13.42 -3.71 -13.19
CA THR A 115 -14.23 -2.50 -13.04
C THR A 115 -15.48 -2.54 -13.93
N ARG A 116 -16.56 -1.94 -13.43
CA ARG A 116 -17.82 -1.75 -14.15
C ARG A 116 -18.24 -0.29 -14.13
N ILE A 117 -18.90 0.16 -15.20
CA ILE A 117 -19.53 1.47 -15.30
C ILE A 117 -21.02 1.24 -15.54
N ASP A 118 -21.86 1.78 -14.66
CA ASP A 118 -23.31 1.58 -14.66
C ASP A 118 -23.70 0.09 -14.82
N GLY A 119 -23.02 -0.77 -14.05
CA GLY A 119 -23.22 -2.22 -14.03
C GLY A 119 -22.56 -3.01 -15.17
N LYS A 120 -22.03 -2.34 -16.20
CA LYS A 120 -21.43 -2.98 -17.37
C LYS A 120 -19.90 -3.11 -17.20
N PRO A 121 -19.32 -4.32 -17.36
CA PRO A 121 -17.87 -4.48 -17.40
C PRO A 121 -17.24 -3.66 -18.53
N ILE A 122 -16.10 -3.04 -18.26
CA ILE A 122 -15.32 -2.32 -19.28
C ILE A 122 -13.90 -2.86 -19.37
N LYS A 123 -13.20 -2.50 -20.45
CA LYS A 123 -11.75 -2.64 -20.54
C LYS A 123 -11.07 -1.42 -19.90
N PHE A 124 -9.85 -1.62 -19.41
CA PHE A 124 -8.99 -0.59 -18.85
C PHE A 124 -7.56 -0.84 -19.33
N ASP A 125 -6.74 0.19 -19.26
CA ASP A 125 -5.31 0.13 -19.51
C ASP A 125 -4.56 -0.01 -18.18
N VAL A 126 -3.33 -0.53 -18.24
CA VAL A 126 -2.46 -0.65 -17.06
C VAL A 126 -1.18 0.15 -17.28
N VAL A 127 -0.93 1.10 -16.39
CA VAL A 127 0.30 1.89 -16.38
C VAL A 127 1.21 1.37 -15.27
N GLN A 128 2.30 0.72 -15.66
CA GLN A 128 3.36 0.30 -14.74
C GLN A 128 4.64 1.10 -14.95
N ARG A 129 5.31 1.46 -13.85
CA ARG A 129 6.63 2.11 -13.84
C ARG A 129 7.57 1.46 -12.84
N ALA A 130 8.85 1.45 -13.18
CA ALA A 130 9.95 1.09 -12.29
C ALA A 130 10.72 2.37 -11.93
N LYS A 131 10.87 2.63 -10.64
CA LYS A 131 11.60 3.79 -10.12
C LYS A 131 12.70 3.34 -9.18
N MET A 132 13.90 3.86 -9.36
CA MET A 132 14.98 3.70 -8.40
C MET A 132 15.31 5.08 -7.83
N GLY A 133 14.83 5.34 -6.60
CA GLY A 133 14.72 6.71 -6.09
C GLY A 133 13.91 7.58 -7.04
N ALA A 134 14.47 8.72 -7.47
CA ALA A 134 13.82 9.62 -8.44
C ALA A 134 14.00 9.20 -9.91
N ARG A 135 14.84 8.20 -10.21
CA ARG A 135 15.16 7.79 -11.58
C ARG A 135 14.10 6.84 -12.12
N ASP A 136 13.45 7.19 -13.23
CA ASP A 136 12.60 6.26 -13.98
C ASP A 136 13.52 5.28 -14.76
N VAL A 137 13.40 4.00 -14.44
CA VAL A 137 14.19 2.90 -15.03
C VAL A 137 13.31 1.93 -15.82
N THR A 138 12.06 2.31 -16.08
CA THR A 138 11.03 1.49 -16.75
C THR A 138 11.50 0.96 -18.10
N ALA A 139 12.14 1.81 -18.91
CA ALA A 139 12.60 1.42 -20.24
C ALA A 139 13.68 0.34 -20.19
N ALA A 140 14.64 0.45 -19.24
CA ALA A 140 15.70 -0.53 -19.06
C ALA A 140 15.16 -1.89 -18.62
N VAL A 141 14.24 -1.91 -17.65
CA VAL A 141 13.61 -3.15 -17.17
C VAL A 141 12.78 -3.82 -18.28
N ARG A 142 12.00 -3.05 -19.06
CA ARG A 142 11.24 -3.62 -20.18
C ARG A 142 12.14 -4.15 -21.29
N ALA A 143 13.21 -3.43 -21.62
CA ALA A 143 14.16 -3.84 -22.66
C ALA A 143 14.89 -5.14 -22.33
N SER A 144 15.05 -5.48 -21.03
CA SER A 144 15.63 -6.75 -20.62
C SER A 144 14.68 -7.94 -20.77
N GLY A 145 13.39 -7.71 -21.00
CA GLY A 145 12.34 -8.74 -21.02
C GLY A 145 11.78 -9.09 -19.64
N LEU A 146 12.18 -8.40 -18.57
CA LEU A 146 11.59 -8.60 -17.24
C LEU A 146 10.27 -7.83 -17.07
N PRO A 147 9.29 -8.37 -16.34
CA PRO A 147 8.14 -7.58 -15.91
C PRO A 147 8.56 -6.48 -14.91
N ILE A 148 7.82 -5.37 -14.91
CA ILE A 148 8.05 -4.27 -13.96
C ILE A 148 7.72 -4.71 -12.53
N ALA A 149 6.57 -5.36 -12.33
CA ALA A 149 6.25 -6.04 -11.09
C ALA A 149 6.89 -7.43 -11.11
N LEU A 150 8.20 -7.48 -10.83
CA LEU A 150 8.96 -8.72 -10.72
C LEU A 150 8.68 -9.36 -9.35
N ILE A 151 7.55 -10.04 -9.27
CA ILE A 151 7.01 -10.65 -8.06
C ILE A 151 6.77 -12.15 -8.27
N GLY A 152 6.69 -12.88 -7.15
CA GLY A 152 6.37 -14.31 -7.14
C GLY A 152 7.57 -15.23 -6.93
N ALA A 153 7.28 -16.50 -6.65
CA ALA A 153 8.29 -17.53 -6.37
C ALA A 153 9.17 -17.86 -7.58
N ASP A 154 8.76 -17.48 -8.79
CA ASP A 154 9.47 -17.71 -10.05
C ASP A 154 10.45 -16.57 -10.42
N THR A 155 10.69 -15.61 -9.52
CA THR A 155 11.55 -14.45 -9.77
C THR A 155 12.94 -14.84 -10.29
N GLN A 156 13.60 -15.80 -9.64
CA GLN A 156 14.93 -16.25 -10.09
C GLN A 156 14.89 -16.92 -11.46
N GLN A 157 13.81 -17.64 -11.78
CA GLN A 157 13.63 -18.30 -13.07
C GLN A 157 13.44 -17.25 -14.18
N LYS A 158 12.66 -16.18 -13.92
CA LYS A 158 12.52 -15.04 -14.83
C LYS A 158 13.85 -14.32 -15.06
N ILE A 159 14.64 -14.10 -14.01
CA ILE A 159 15.97 -13.48 -14.13
C ILE A 159 16.96 -14.39 -14.88
N ALA A 160 16.87 -15.71 -14.72
CA ALA A 160 17.72 -16.65 -15.46
C ALA A 160 17.33 -16.77 -16.94
N ALA A 161 16.07 -16.47 -17.28
CA ALA A 161 15.53 -16.62 -18.63
C ALA A 161 15.84 -15.45 -19.58
N ILE A 162 16.24 -14.28 -19.07
CA ILE A 162 16.69 -13.17 -19.92
C ILE A 162 18.10 -13.44 -20.48
N THR A 163 18.51 -12.72 -21.52
CA THR A 163 19.83 -12.96 -22.14
C THR A 163 20.97 -12.63 -21.16
N PRO A 164 22.13 -13.30 -21.28
CA PRO A 164 23.30 -13.01 -20.44
C PRO A 164 23.72 -11.54 -20.49
N GLU A 165 23.63 -10.90 -21.66
CA GLU A 165 23.97 -9.50 -21.87
C GLU A 165 22.98 -8.57 -21.16
N ALA A 166 21.68 -8.86 -21.25
CA ALA A 166 20.64 -8.11 -20.56
C ALA A 166 20.81 -8.23 -19.04
N ARG A 167 21.09 -9.45 -18.54
CA ARG A 167 21.35 -9.69 -17.12
C ARG A 167 22.58 -8.93 -16.63
N ALA A 168 23.69 -9.00 -17.36
CA ALA A 168 24.91 -8.26 -17.04
C ALA A 168 24.66 -6.74 -17.00
N ALA A 169 23.96 -6.19 -18.00
CA ALA A 169 23.62 -4.77 -18.03
C ALA A 169 22.75 -4.32 -16.85
N LEU A 170 21.80 -5.15 -16.41
CA LEU A 170 21.00 -4.85 -15.21
C LEU A 170 21.82 -4.91 -13.93
N ILE A 171 22.78 -5.83 -13.82
CA ILE A 171 23.68 -5.93 -12.67
C ILE A 171 24.63 -4.72 -12.64
N ASP A 172 25.29 -4.42 -13.77
CA ASP A 172 26.25 -3.32 -13.90
C ASP A 172 25.60 -1.94 -13.64
N SER A 173 24.32 -1.79 -13.98
CA SER A 173 23.54 -0.57 -13.73
C SER A 173 22.91 -0.51 -12.32
N GLY A 174 23.12 -1.55 -11.51
CA GLY A 174 22.59 -1.68 -10.15
C GLY A 174 21.09 -1.95 -10.07
N LEU A 175 20.44 -2.32 -11.18
CA LEU A 175 19.02 -2.66 -11.22
C LEU A 175 18.74 -4.07 -10.69
N LEU A 176 19.71 -4.97 -10.82
CA LEU A 176 19.72 -6.26 -10.13
C LEU A 176 20.85 -6.28 -9.11
N ILE A 177 20.52 -6.58 -7.86
CA ILE A 177 21.45 -6.62 -6.73
C ILE A 177 21.51 -8.02 -6.11
N PRO A 178 22.62 -8.43 -5.49
CA PRO A 178 22.68 -9.70 -4.77
C PRO A 178 21.57 -9.80 -3.71
N ALA A 179 20.78 -10.88 -3.77
CA ALA A 179 19.64 -11.14 -2.89
C ALA A 179 19.78 -12.50 -2.18
N GLY A 180 21.02 -12.84 -1.81
CA GLY A 180 21.37 -14.09 -1.16
C GLY A 180 22.02 -15.10 -2.10
N THR A 181 21.95 -16.37 -1.70
CA THR A 181 22.66 -17.48 -2.37
C THR A 181 21.72 -18.68 -2.45
N SER A 182 21.76 -19.40 -3.58
CA SER A 182 21.02 -20.65 -3.76
C SER A 182 21.60 -21.77 -2.87
N GLU A 183 20.89 -22.88 -2.78
CA GLU A 183 21.39 -24.09 -2.11
C GLU A 183 22.68 -24.64 -2.75
N THR A 184 22.89 -24.36 -4.04
CA THR A 184 24.08 -24.76 -4.80
C THR A 184 25.24 -23.77 -4.70
N GLY A 185 25.09 -22.69 -3.93
CA GLY A 185 26.14 -21.67 -3.75
C GLY A 185 26.16 -20.56 -4.80
N GLU A 186 25.18 -20.52 -5.71
CA GLU A 186 25.09 -19.49 -6.75
C GLU A 186 24.49 -18.20 -6.20
N THR A 187 25.01 -17.04 -6.61
CA THR A 187 24.43 -15.75 -6.23
C THR A 187 23.05 -15.57 -6.85
N LEU A 188 22.05 -15.34 -5.99
CA LEU A 188 20.70 -14.94 -6.40
C LEU A 188 20.64 -13.42 -6.55
N TYR A 189 19.77 -12.95 -7.44
CA TYR A 189 19.61 -11.51 -7.69
C TYR A 189 18.18 -11.06 -7.47
N GLY A 190 18.02 -9.88 -6.90
CA GLY A 190 16.75 -9.22 -6.68
C GLY A 190 16.68 -7.87 -7.39
N PRO A 191 15.49 -7.38 -7.71
CA PRO A 191 15.30 -6.04 -8.26
C PRO A 191 15.71 -4.96 -7.25
N ALA A 192 16.19 -3.82 -7.73
CA ALA A 192 16.55 -2.66 -6.90
C ALA A 192 15.63 -1.45 -7.13
N TRP A 193 14.41 -1.68 -7.61
CA TRP A 193 13.46 -0.63 -7.95
C TRP A 193 12.12 -0.82 -7.25
N THR A 194 11.40 0.29 -7.07
CA THR A 194 10.00 0.34 -6.69
C THR A 194 9.13 0.22 -7.94
N ALA A 195 8.18 -0.71 -7.94
CA ALA A 195 7.17 -0.85 -8.97
C ALA A 195 5.89 -0.10 -8.58
N THR A 196 5.41 0.78 -9.46
CA THR A 196 4.11 1.46 -9.31
C THR A 196 3.15 0.94 -10.36
N THR A 197 1.89 0.66 -9.99
CA THR A 197 0.86 0.18 -10.90
C THR A 197 -0.40 1.02 -10.78
N ALA A 198 -1.02 1.38 -11.90
CA ALA A 198 -2.33 2.03 -11.92
C ALA A 198 -3.19 1.49 -13.06
N PHE A 199 -4.46 1.22 -12.77
CA PHE A 199 -5.47 0.86 -13.77
C PHE A 199 -6.17 2.12 -14.25
N THR A 200 -6.17 2.39 -15.55
CA THR A 200 -6.65 3.66 -16.11
C THR A 200 -7.75 3.45 -17.13
N ARG A 201 -8.67 4.41 -17.20
CA ARG A 201 -9.74 4.45 -18.21
C ARG A 201 -10.03 5.88 -18.63
N LYS A 202 -10.48 6.07 -19.86
CA LYS A 202 -11.15 7.32 -20.28
C LYS A 202 -12.62 7.22 -19.91
N GLN A 203 -13.11 8.18 -19.14
CA GLN A 203 -14.49 8.23 -18.63
C GLN A 203 -15.20 9.47 -19.17
N ILE A 204 -16.42 9.29 -19.66
CA ILE A 204 -17.33 10.39 -19.99
C ILE A 204 -18.36 10.49 -18.88
N PHE A 205 -18.56 11.68 -18.35
CA PHE A 205 -19.61 12.01 -17.39
C PHE A 205 -20.67 12.89 -18.09
N PRO A 206 -21.90 12.38 -18.30
CA PRO A 206 -22.96 13.14 -18.96
C PRO A 206 -23.37 14.37 -18.14
N PRO A 207 -23.84 15.46 -18.78
CA PRO A 207 -24.30 16.67 -18.10
C PRO A 207 -25.32 16.38 -16.99
N GLY A 208 -25.12 16.97 -15.82
CA GLY A 208 -26.07 16.92 -14.69
C GLY A 208 -26.44 15.51 -14.19
N SER A 209 -25.70 14.47 -14.58
CA SER A 209 -26.08 13.07 -14.34
C SER A 209 -25.04 12.33 -13.51
N SER A 210 -25.51 11.36 -12.72
CA SER A 210 -24.62 10.49 -11.96
C SER A 210 -24.11 9.33 -12.82
N VAL A 211 -22.87 8.91 -12.57
CA VAL A 211 -22.25 7.70 -13.11
C VAL A 211 -21.85 6.81 -11.95
N ASN A 212 -22.26 5.54 -11.99
CA ASN A 212 -21.85 4.55 -11.01
C ASN A 212 -20.60 3.81 -11.48
N VAL A 213 -19.62 3.70 -10.60
CA VAL A 213 -18.36 2.99 -10.86
C VAL A 213 -18.19 1.93 -9.79
N GLU A 214 -18.00 0.68 -10.20
CA GLU A 214 -17.68 -0.42 -9.30
C GLU A 214 -16.26 -0.91 -9.58
N HIS A 215 -15.48 -1.12 -8.53
CA HIS A 215 -14.19 -1.79 -8.55
C HIS A 215 -14.25 -3.04 -7.70
N ARG A 216 -13.60 -4.10 -8.16
CA ARG A 216 -13.42 -5.34 -7.42
C ARG A 216 -12.04 -5.91 -7.67
N TYR A 217 -11.34 -6.29 -6.61
CA TYR A 217 -10.04 -6.94 -6.69
C TYR A 217 -9.78 -7.83 -5.47
N ARG A 218 -8.79 -8.71 -5.57
CA ARG A 218 -8.40 -9.62 -4.49
C ARG A 218 -7.61 -8.88 -3.42
N THR A 219 -7.95 -9.12 -2.17
CA THR A 219 -7.30 -8.49 -1.02
C THR A 219 -5.84 -8.95 -0.89
N SER A 220 -4.93 -8.00 -0.73
CA SER A 220 -3.57 -8.27 -0.25
C SER A 220 -3.64 -8.59 1.24
N LEU A 221 -3.44 -9.87 1.57
CA LEU A 221 -3.70 -10.41 2.91
C LEU A 221 -2.40 -10.91 3.55
N GLY A 222 -1.74 -10.02 4.30
CA GLY A 222 -0.56 -10.39 5.08
C GLY A 222 -0.91 -11.47 6.10
N ALA A 223 -0.03 -12.46 6.29
CA ALA A 223 -0.30 -13.61 7.13
C ALA A 223 0.85 -13.95 8.08
N SER A 224 0.51 -14.35 9.29
CA SER A 224 1.44 -14.97 10.25
C SER A 224 0.75 -16.17 10.90
N GLN A 225 1.50 -17.24 11.16
CA GLN A 225 1.00 -18.47 11.77
C GLN A 225 0.75 -18.35 13.28
N ASP A 226 1.06 -17.19 13.84
CA ASP A 226 0.83 -16.81 15.23
C ASP A 226 0.67 -15.27 15.30
N THR A 227 0.32 -14.76 16.47
CA THR A 227 0.23 -13.34 16.78
C THR A 227 1.02 -13.01 18.04
N ALA A 228 1.79 -11.92 17.98
CA ALA A 228 2.50 -11.38 19.14
C ALA A 228 1.56 -10.91 20.27
N LEU A 229 0.25 -10.85 20.00
CA LEU A 229 -0.75 -10.34 20.94
C LEU A 229 -1.31 -11.40 21.90
N ARG A 230 -1.00 -12.69 21.72
CA ARG A 230 -1.40 -13.73 22.68
C ARG A 230 -0.78 -13.43 24.04
N LYS A 231 -1.55 -13.63 25.13
CA LYS A 231 -1.17 -13.26 26.49
C LYS A 231 0.28 -13.56 26.87
N ALA A 232 0.71 -14.81 26.70
CA ALA A 232 2.07 -15.24 27.06
C ALA A 232 3.18 -14.51 26.28
N LEU A 233 2.92 -14.09 25.03
CA LEU A 233 3.88 -13.35 24.21
C LEU A 233 3.82 -11.85 24.49
N ARG A 234 2.62 -11.26 24.56
CA ARG A 234 2.48 -9.80 24.78
C ARG A 234 2.98 -9.36 26.16
N ASP A 235 2.92 -10.25 27.16
CA ASP A 235 3.34 -9.98 28.54
C ASP A 235 4.83 -10.31 28.75
N ALA A 236 5.52 -10.85 27.74
CA ALA A 236 6.94 -11.18 27.83
C ALA A 236 7.82 -9.92 27.84
N ASP A 237 8.97 -10.02 28.51
CA ASP A 237 9.95 -8.93 28.58
C ASP A 237 10.37 -8.48 27.18
N GLY A 238 10.40 -7.15 26.98
CA GLY A 238 10.76 -6.53 25.69
C GLY A 238 9.63 -6.41 24.67
N MET A 239 8.44 -6.99 24.92
CA MET A 239 7.33 -6.94 23.95
C MET A 239 6.47 -5.68 24.03
N GLY A 240 6.64 -4.85 25.07
CA GLY A 240 5.83 -3.64 25.28
C GLY A 240 5.79 -2.70 24.06
N ALA A 241 6.94 -2.42 23.44
CA ALA A 241 6.99 -1.54 22.26
C ALA A 241 6.24 -2.12 21.05
N THR A 242 6.27 -3.44 20.87
CA THR A 242 5.51 -4.13 19.82
C THR A 242 4.01 -4.04 20.09
N VAL A 243 3.58 -4.30 21.33
CA VAL A 243 2.17 -4.23 21.72
C VAL A 243 1.62 -2.81 21.55
N GLU A 244 2.36 -1.80 21.99
CA GLU A 244 1.97 -0.39 21.82
C GLU A 244 1.86 0.02 20.35
N ARG A 245 2.79 -0.45 19.50
CA ARG A 245 2.68 -0.24 18.05
C ARG A 245 1.39 -0.85 17.50
N TYR A 246 1.07 -2.09 17.88
CA TYR A 246 -0.18 -2.74 17.44
C TYR A 246 -1.43 -2.02 17.95
N ARG A 247 -1.44 -1.59 19.22
CA ARG A 247 -2.53 -0.77 19.77
C ARG A 247 -2.74 0.49 18.95
N LYS A 248 -1.67 1.19 18.60
CA LYS A 248 -1.71 2.41 17.79
C LYS A 248 -2.17 2.13 16.35
N ASP A 249 -1.60 1.13 15.70
CA ASP A 249 -1.83 0.85 14.28
C ASP A 249 -3.22 0.27 13.98
N TYR A 250 -3.78 -0.49 14.92
CA TYR A 250 -5.04 -1.21 14.72
C TYR A 250 -6.15 -0.77 15.69
N CYS A 251 -5.87 0.20 16.57
CA CYS A 251 -6.81 0.71 17.58
C CYS A 251 -7.36 -0.41 18.46
N LEU A 252 -6.49 -1.24 19.04
CA LEU A 252 -6.86 -2.42 19.82
C LEU A 252 -7.42 -2.03 21.20
N PRO A 253 -8.74 -2.18 21.43
CA PRO A 253 -9.34 -1.92 22.73
C PRO A 253 -9.12 -3.12 23.69
N ASP A 254 -9.32 -2.90 24.99
CA ASP A 254 -9.10 -3.96 25.98
C ASP A 254 -10.08 -5.14 25.86
N ASP A 255 -11.27 -4.95 25.29
CA ASP A 255 -12.20 -6.03 24.98
C ASP A 255 -11.71 -6.94 23.84
N PHE A 256 -10.97 -6.40 22.86
CA PHE A 256 -10.29 -7.21 21.85
C PHE A 256 -9.30 -8.18 22.51
N PHE A 257 -8.50 -7.67 23.44
CA PHE A 257 -7.54 -8.49 24.20
C PHE A 257 -8.21 -9.55 25.07
N ARG A 258 -9.31 -9.21 25.76
CA ARG A 258 -10.10 -10.22 26.50
C ARG A 258 -10.67 -11.30 25.59
N GLY A 259 -11.15 -10.91 24.40
CA GLY A 259 -11.61 -11.83 23.37
C GLY A 259 -10.50 -12.77 22.89
N LEU A 260 -9.30 -12.21 22.66
CA LEU A 260 -8.13 -12.97 22.23
C LEU A 260 -7.70 -13.99 23.29
N ASP A 261 -7.60 -13.57 24.55
CA ASP A 261 -7.21 -14.44 25.65
C ASP A 261 -8.19 -15.61 25.81
N LYS A 262 -9.50 -15.37 25.59
CA LYS A 262 -10.54 -16.41 25.63
C LYS A 262 -10.38 -17.46 24.53
N ILE A 263 -9.95 -17.08 23.32
CA ILE A 263 -9.80 -18.01 22.20
C ILE A 263 -8.40 -18.63 22.09
N ALA A 264 -7.38 -17.95 22.62
CA ALA A 264 -5.99 -18.39 22.61
C ALA A 264 -5.65 -19.31 23.78
N GLY A 265 -6.29 -19.11 24.93
CA GLY A 265 -5.87 -19.71 26.19
C GLY A 265 -4.63 -19.04 26.78
N SER A 266 -4.08 -19.63 27.84
CA SER A 266 -2.93 -19.10 28.60
C SER A 266 -1.58 -19.73 28.23
N GLU A 267 -1.58 -20.74 27.36
CA GLU A 267 -0.36 -21.49 27.03
C GLU A 267 0.63 -20.64 26.21
N PRO A 268 1.96 -20.76 26.47
CA PRO A 268 2.98 -20.12 25.64
C PRO A 268 2.91 -20.57 24.18
N THR A 269 2.66 -21.87 23.97
CA THR A 269 2.50 -22.48 22.64
C THR A 269 1.14 -22.12 22.03
N ASN A 270 1.11 -21.83 20.73
CA ASN A 270 -0.13 -21.59 19.98
C ASN A 270 -0.94 -22.87 19.72
N THR A 271 -1.43 -23.52 20.79
CA THR A 271 -2.23 -24.76 20.72
C THR A 271 -3.59 -24.53 20.05
N ALA A 272 -4.13 -23.32 20.17
CA ALA A 272 -5.36 -22.89 19.50
C ALA A 272 -5.20 -22.71 17.98
N ARG A 273 -3.97 -22.75 17.44
CA ARG A 273 -3.64 -22.56 16.02
C ARG A 273 -4.22 -21.26 15.46
N LEU A 274 -4.18 -20.20 16.27
CA LEU A 274 -4.61 -18.88 15.83
C LEU A 274 -3.62 -18.32 14.84
N GLN A 275 -4.14 -17.73 13.77
CA GLN A 275 -3.31 -17.05 12.78
C GLN A 275 -3.69 -15.58 12.75
N GLU A 276 -2.71 -14.75 12.46
CA GLU A 276 -2.89 -13.32 12.25
C GLU A 276 -3.05 -13.06 10.75
N ARG A 277 -3.99 -12.18 10.40
CA ARG A 277 -4.05 -11.56 9.08
C ARG A 277 -4.08 -10.05 9.18
N ARG A 278 -3.42 -9.38 8.23
CA ARG A 278 -3.28 -7.93 8.17
C ARG A 278 -3.67 -7.45 6.78
N ILE A 279 -4.56 -6.46 6.73
CA ILE A 279 -4.97 -5.78 5.49
C ILE A 279 -4.60 -4.30 5.65
N ALA A 280 -3.98 -3.72 4.63
CA ALA A 280 -3.76 -2.29 4.52
C ALA A 280 -4.52 -1.76 3.30
N TYR A 281 -5.22 -0.64 3.48
CA TYR A 281 -5.95 0.03 2.42
C TYR A 281 -5.66 1.53 2.50
N VAL A 282 -5.25 2.12 1.37
CA VAL A 282 -4.96 3.55 1.31
C VAL A 282 -6.26 4.32 1.08
N LEU A 283 -6.68 5.15 2.04
CA LEU A 283 -7.91 5.93 1.97
C LEU A 283 -7.69 7.40 1.59
N LYS A 284 -6.51 7.96 1.89
CA LYS A 284 -6.24 9.41 1.79
C LYS A 284 -6.49 10.04 0.41
N THR A 285 -6.51 9.25 -0.65
CA THR A 285 -6.60 9.76 -2.03
C THR A 285 -8.02 10.05 -2.51
N GLY A 286 -9.05 9.71 -1.73
CA GLY A 286 -10.42 10.18 -2.01
C GLY A 286 -10.55 11.72 -2.03
N ALA A 287 -9.58 12.44 -1.44
CA ALA A 287 -9.53 13.90 -1.41
C ALA A 287 -9.14 14.58 -2.74
N ASN A 288 -8.92 13.83 -3.82
CA ASN A 288 -8.52 14.37 -5.13
C ASN A 288 -9.69 14.83 -6.01
N TRP A 289 -10.93 14.60 -5.59
CA TRP A 289 -12.15 15.04 -6.30
C TRP A 289 -12.64 16.40 -5.80
N SER A 290 -13.63 16.99 -6.49
CA SER A 290 -14.23 18.27 -6.09
C SER A 290 -14.91 18.15 -4.73
N GLY A 291 -14.23 18.60 -3.68
CA GLY A 291 -14.73 18.59 -2.30
C GLY A 291 -14.63 17.23 -1.59
N PRO A 292 -15.17 17.13 -0.37
CA PRO A 292 -15.18 15.88 0.39
C PRO A 292 -16.10 14.83 -0.26
N ILE A 293 -15.92 13.58 0.14
CA ILE A 293 -16.85 12.49 -0.18
C ILE A 293 -18.16 12.80 0.56
N LYS A 294 -19.23 13.13 -0.18
CA LYS A 294 -20.47 13.58 0.48
C LYS A 294 -21.06 12.50 1.39
N ASN A 295 -21.10 11.25 0.93
CA ASN A 295 -21.57 10.11 1.70
C ASN A 295 -20.54 8.97 1.62
N PHE A 296 -19.92 8.64 2.74
CA PHE A 296 -18.95 7.54 2.83
C PHE A 296 -19.51 6.41 3.69
N HIS A 297 -19.44 5.18 3.18
CA HIS A 297 -19.85 3.97 3.89
C HIS A 297 -18.73 2.93 3.82
N LEU A 298 -18.12 2.66 4.97
CA LEU A 298 -17.17 1.56 5.15
C LEU A 298 -17.91 0.33 5.67
N ILE A 299 -17.63 -0.83 5.08
CA ILE A 299 -18.02 -2.16 5.57
C ILE A 299 -16.76 -3.02 5.68
N VAL A 300 -16.47 -3.51 6.88
CA VAL A 300 -15.41 -4.51 7.13
C VAL A 300 -16.06 -5.81 7.56
N ASP A 301 -15.91 -6.86 6.76
CA ASP A 301 -16.41 -8.20 7.06
C ASP A 301 -15.24 -9.16 7.33
N LYS A 302 -15.20 -9.75 8.54
CA LYS A 302 -14.14 -10.70 8.93
C LYS A 302 -14.35 -12.13 8.40
N GLY A 303 -15.45 -12.38 7.69
CA GLY A 303 -15.79 -13.62 7.00
C GLY A 303 -16.32 -14.75 7.90
N LYS A 304 -15.76 -14.95 9.10
CA LYS A 304 -16.21 -15.97 10.07
C LYS A 304 -16.54 -15.35 11.43
N SER A 305 -17.59 -15.83 12.09
CA SER A 305 -18.09 -15.24 13.35
C SER A 305 -17.13 -15.45 14.54
N ASP A 306 -16.25 -16.44 14.47
CA ASP A 306 -15.26 -16.80 15.49
C ASP A 306 -13.92 -16.03 15.38
N ARG A 307 -13.71 -15.26 14.32
CA ARG A 307 -12.54 -14.38 14.16
C ARG A 307 -12.69 -13.09 14.97
N LEU A 308 -11.59 -12.53 15.44
CA LEU A 308 -11.53 -11.17 15.97
C LEU A 308 -11.14 -10.20 14.85
N VAL A 309 -11.62 -8.96 14.94
CA VAL A 309 -11.26 -7.87 14.02
C VAL A 309 -11.07 -6.59 14.81
N SER A 310 -10.10 -5.77 14.41
CA SER A 310 -9.91 -4.43 14.94
C SER A 310 -9.23 -3.53 13.90
N PHE A 311 -9.64 -2.27 13.85
CA PHE A 311 -9.12 -1.26 12.93
C PHE A 311 -9.45 0.14 13.47
N CYS A 312 -8.62 1.12 13.10
CA CYS A 312 -8.82 2.51 13.47
C CYS A 312 -9.86 3.20 12.60
N PHE A 313 -11.07 3.37 13.11
CA PHE A 313 -12.11 4.17 12.45
C PHE A 313 -13.15 4.65 13.47
N ASP A 314 -13.71 5.83 13.24
CA ASP A 314 -14.71 6.41 14.14
C ASP A 314 -16.11 5.85 13.86
N ASN A 315 -16.99 5.84 14.88
CA ASN A 315 -18.40 5.47 14.74
C ASN A 315 -18.66 4.06 14.17
N VAL A 316 -17.74 3.12 14.40
CA VAL A 316 -17.90 1.73 13.95
C VAL A 316 -19.02 1.03 14.71
N LYS A 317 -19.95 0.43 13.97
CA LYS A 317 -21.10 -0.34 14.49
C LYS A 317 -21.08 -1.75 13.92
N LYS A 318 -21.31 -2.75 14.77
CA LYS A 318 -21.51 -4.12 14.33
C LYS A 318 -22.89 -4.27 13.67
N ILE A 319 -22.96 -4.79 12.45
CA ILE A 319 -24.21 -4.97 11.69
C ILE A 319 -24.57 -6.44 11.46
N SER A 320 -23.63 -7.36 11.65
CA SER A 320 -23.87 -8.81 11.60
C SER A 320 -22.86 -9.54 12.50
N PRO A 321 -22.94 -10.88 12.65
CA PRO A 321 -21.90 -11.65 13.35
C PRO A 321 -20.48 -11.45 12.80
N THR A 322 -20.32 -11.04 11.55
CA THR A 322 -19.03 -10.90 10.85
C THR A 322 -18.72 -9.49 10.38
N ALA A 323 -19.73 -8.65 10.15
CA ALA A 323 -19.59 -7.35 9.51
C ALA A 323 -19.78 -6.17 10.46
N PHE A 324 -18.99 -5.13 10.21
CA PHE A 324 -18.97 -3.87 10.92
C PHE A 324 -19.04 -2.74 9.90
N GLU A 325 -19.82 -1.71 10.20
CA GLU A 325 -19.95 -0.54 9.33
C GLU A 325 -19.55 0.75 10.01
N ALA A 326 -19.15 1.74 9.22
CA ALA A 326 -19.09 3.13 9.62
C ALA A 326 -19.63 4.00 8.49
N LYS A 327 -20.39 5.03 8.83
CA LYS A 327 -20.99 5.98 7.90
C LYS A 327 -20.59 7.38 8.28
N LEU A 328 -20.12 8.16 7.31
CA LEU A 328 -19.66 9.53 7.49
C LEU A 328 -20.23 10.40 6.37
N GLU A 329 -20.58 11.64 6.70
CA GLU A 329 -20.98 12.66 5.74
C GLU A 329 -19.85 13.67 5.57
N ASN A 330 -19.68 14.19 4.34
CA ASN A 330 -18.65 15.17 4.00
C ASN A 330 -17.25 14.74 4.47
N PHE A 331 -16.92 13.47 4.22
CA PHE A 331 -15.70 12.84 4.69
C PHE A 331 -14.49 13.22 3.82
N THR A 332 -13.42 13.69 4.45
CA THR A 332 -12.10 13.80 3.85
C THR A 332 -11.16 12.83 4.56
N PRO A 333 -10.71 11.75 3.89
CA PRO A 333 -9.89 10.75 4.56
C PRO A 333 -8.53 11.30 4.99
N ALA A 334 -8.26 11.33 6.29
CA ALA A 334 -7.01 11.86 6.86
C ALA A 334 -5.94 10.77 7.09
N GLN A 335 -6.35 9.52 7.21
CA GLN A 335 -5.48 8.38 7.50
C GLN A 335 -5.82 7.18 6.62
N ASP A 336 -4.84 6.29 6.44
CA ASP A 336 -5.05 5.02 5.75
C ASP A 336 -5.63 4.01 6.73
N LEU A 337 -6.30 2.99 6.20
CA LEU A 337 -6.93 1.96 7.00
C LEU A 337 -6.01 0.75 7.15
N LYS A 338 -5.82 0.32 8.40
CA LYS A 338 -5.16 -0.93 8.75
C LYS A 338 -6.16 -1.81 9.50
N ILE A 339 -6.35 -3.04 9.02
CA ILE A 339 -7.27 -4.01 9.62
C ILE A 339 -6.47 -5.22 10.11
N LEU A 340 -6.65 -5.53 11.38
CA LEU A 340 -6.14 -6.75 12.00
C LEU A 340 -7.25 -7.77 12.12
N LEU A 341 -6.98 -9.01 11.73
CA LEU A 341 -7.84 -10.16 11.96
C LEU A 341 -7.06 -11.24 12.69
N ILE A 342 -7.70 -11.87 13.68
CA ILE A 342 -7.11 -13.01 14.40
C ILE A 342 -8.13 -14.13 14.50
N GLY A 343 -7.75 -15.34 14.11
CA GLY A 343 -8.61 -16.51 14.24
C GLY A 343 -8.08 -17.72 13.49
N LYS A 344 -8.95 -18.71 13.30
CA LYS A 344 -8.64 -19.90 12.48
C LYS A 344 -8.97 -19.62 11.02
N TYR A 345 -8.10 -20.06 10.12
CA TYR A 345 -8.26 -19.86 8.68
C TYR A 345 -8.56 -21.18 7.98
#